data_AF-X1FI81-F1
#
_entry.id   AF-X1FI81-F1
#
_cell.length_a   1.000
_cell.length_b   1.000
_cell.length_c   1.000
_cell.angle_alpha   90.00
_cell.angle_beta   90.00
_cell.angle_gamma   90.00
#
_symmetry.space_group_name_H-M   'P 1'
#
loop_
_entity.id
_entity.type
_entity.pdbx_description
1 polymer ?
#
loop_
_entity_poly.entity_id
_entity_poly.type
_entity_poly.pdbx_seq_one_letter_code
_entity_poly.pdbx_strand_id
1 'polypeptide(L)'
;NPLLQIACMPWPNKQLLLADAEHRKLDPGELNELVRDRMMDCIRGLAAQLVPAVPSVLLGHFSVDVAEAGGMSRLMVLGSDWVLGLHDLTALPFDAVLLAHVHKPQVLSQSPWVGYCGSPECVSHGEETEAKGFWLLDLERQQQTQARFIGTPHRRFLTIDLTKGGADLYAEDLDGAIVRIRIGQATDIDLTALRRELDVAGVHEYHISTERAEAVHRRDTDISASMDVAEALQQWIKQNPDWAPLADELIAEAQAVEANIRGGGD
;
A
#
# COMPACT_ATOMS: atom_id res chain seq x y z
N ASN A 1 32.45 -16.25 -22.66
CA ASN A 1 31.40 -15.23 -22.92
C ASN A 1 30.31 -15.35 -21.89
N PRO A 2 29.92 -14.25 -21.23
CA PRO A 2 28.76 -14.27 -20.33
C PRO A 2 27.50 -14.62 -21.13
N LEU A 3 26.65 -15.49 -20.57
CA LEU A 3 25.40 -15.92 -21.19
C LEU A 3 24.25 -14.94 -20.94
N LEU A 4 24.40 -14.04 -19.96
CA LEU A 4 23.39 -13.07 -19.52
C LEU A 4 24.08 -11.89 -18.82
N GLN A 5 23.56 -10.67 -19.02
CA GLN A 5 23.94 -9.46 -18.30
C GLN A 5 22.85 -9.09 -17.31
N ILE A 6 23.24 -8.69 -16.10
CA ILE A 6 22.31 -8.35 -15.03
C ILE A 6 22.65 -6.96 -14.51
N ALA A 7 21.69 -6.04 -14.64
CA ALA A 7 21.71 -4.75 -13.94
C ALA A 7 20.84 -4.87 -12.68
N CYS A 8 21.34 -4.40 -11.54
CA CYS A 8 20.61 -4.48 -10.27
C CYS A 8 20.31 -3.07 -9.76
N MET A 9 19.07 -2.80 -9.41
CA MET A 9 18.64 -1.54 -8.85
C MET A 9 17.83 -1.76 -7.56
N PRO A 10 18.45 -1.57 -6.38
CA PRO A 10 17.76 -1.74 -5.10
C PRO A 10 16.82 -0.57 -4.81
N TRP A 11 16.02 -0.72 -3.75
CA TRP A 11 15.22 0.38 -3.23
C TRP A 11 16.15 1.52 -2.74
N PRO A 12 15.90 2.79 -3.11
CA PRO A 12 16.70 3.91 -2.68
C PRO A 12 16.50 4.20 -1.20
N ASN A 13 17.59 4.48 -0.50
CA ASN A 13 17.52 5.06 0.83
C ASN A 13 17.33 6.58 0.73
N LYS A 14 16.08 7.05 0.84
CA LYS A 14 15.72 8.48 0.82
C LYS A 14 16.53 9.32 1.82
N GLN A 15 16.94 8.73 2.96
CA GLN A 15 17.72 9.45 3.98
C GLN A 15 19.09 9.91 3.47
N LEU A 16 19.68 9.24 2.49
CA LEU A 16 20.95 9.65 1.90
C LEU A 16 20.81 10.95 1.11
N LEU A 17 19.66 11.17 0.45
CA LEU A 17 19.40 12.43 -0.25
C LEU A 17 19.19 13.58 0.74
N LEU A 18 18.55 13.31 1.87
CA LEU A 18 18.33 14.29 2.94
C LEU A 18 19.61 14.70 3.68
N ALA A 19 20.76 14.06 3.41
CA ALA A 19 22.04 14.53 3.93
C ALA A 19 22.37 15.94 3.41
N ASP A 20 21.96 16.26 2.17
CA ASP A 20 22.09 17.58 1.57
C ASP A 20 21.10 18.58 2.20
N ALA A 21 21.60 19.76 2.60
CA ALA A 21 20.78 20.80 3.20
C ALA A 21 19.74 21.38 2.23
N GLU A 22 20.00 21.36 0.92
CA GLU A 22 19.04 21.84 -0.08
C GLU A 22 17.89 20.85 -0.26
N HIS A 23 18.16 19.54 -0.27
CA HIS A 23 17.09 18.53 -0.39
C HIS A 23 16.17 18.49 0.83
N ARG A 24 16.61 18.92 2.02
CA ARG A 24 15.76 19.01 3.22
C ARG A 24 14.67 20.09 3.13
N LYS A 25 14.82 21.04 2.20
CA LYS A 25 13.84 22.12 1.99
C LYS A 25 12.71 21.69 1.04
N LEU A 26 12.90 20.59 0.31
CA LEU A 26 11.92 20.08 -0.64
C LEU A 26 10.70 19.55 0.10
N ASP A 27 9.53 19.78 -0.50
CA ASP A 27 8.31 19.10 -0.05
C ASP A 27 8.36 17.59 -0.39
N PRO A 28 7.47 16.76 0.21
CA PRO A 28 7.48 15.32 -0.04
C PRO A 28 7.32 14.91 -1.51
N GLY A 29 6.56 15.69 -2.29
CA GLY A 29 6.35 15.46 -3.73
C GLY A 29 7.61 15.77 -4.52
N GLU A 30 8.21 16.94 -4.29
CA GLU A 30 9.48 17.34 -4.91
C GLU A 30 10.62 16.36 -4.58
N LEU A 31 10.68 15.87 -3.34
CA LEU A 31 11.64 14.84 -2.94
C LEU A 31 11.40 13.52 -3.67
N ASN A 32 10.14 13.13 -3.86
CA ASN A 32 9.80 11.92 -4.63
C ASN A 32 10.18 12.06 -6.11
N GLU A 33 10.00 13.23 -6.72
CA GLU A 33 10.47 13.50 -8.08
C GLU A 33 11.99 13.43 -8.18
N LEU A 34 12.71 14.02 -7.22
CA LEU A 34 14.17 13.92 -7.16
C LEU A 34 14.63 12.45 -7.05
N VAL A 35 13.98 11.65 -6.19
CA VAL A 35 14.30 10.21 -6.06
C VAL A 35 14.07 9.50 -7.39
N ARG A 36 12.92 9.73 -8.04
CA ARG A 36 12.58 9.15 -9.34
C ARG A 36 13.66 9.46 -10.37
N ASP A 37 14.08 10.72 -10.46
CA ASP A 37 15.04 11.17 -11.45
C ASP A 37 16.43 10.55 -11.20
N ARG A 38 16.89 10.51 -9.93
CA ARG A 38 18.16 9.86 -9.56
C ARG A 38 18.15 8.36 -9.84
N MET A 39 17.05 7.68 -9.52
CA MET A 39 16.88 6.26 -9.81
C MET A 39 16.96 6.00 -11.32
N MET A 40 16.30 6.83 -12.12
CA MET A 40 16.29 6.69 -13.57
C MET A 40 17.65 7.00 -14.20
N ASP A 41 18.39 7.98 -13.69
CA ASP A 41 19.77 8.25 -14.11
C ASP A 41 20.69 7.06 -13.83
N CYS A 42 20.58 6.43 -12.66
CA CYS A 42 21.31 5.20 -12.35
C CYS A 42 20.97 4.07 -13.33
N ILE A 43 19.69 3.84 -13.58
CA ILE A 43 19.23 2.78 -14.49
C ILE A 43 19.72 3.04 -15.93
N ARG A 44 19.66 4.30 -16.41
CA ARG A 44 20.21 4.70 -17.72
C ARG A 44 21.72 4.48 -17.78
N GLY A 45 22.45 4.80 -16.72
CA GLY A 45 23.89 4.55 -16.61
C GLY A 45 24.24 3.06 -16.64
N LEU A 46 23.43 2.20 -16.00
CA LEU A 46 23.56 0.74 -16.08
C LEU A 46 23.27 0.23 -17.49
N ALA A 47 22.20 0.72 -18.13
CA ALA A 47 21.84 0.36 -19.50
C ALA A 47 22.93 0.75 -20.51
N ALA A 48 23.60 1.89 -20.32
CA ALA A 48 24.69 2.36 -21.18
C ALA A 48 25.95 1.47 -21.12
N GLN A 49 26.10 0.65 -20.07
CA GLN A 49 27.22 -0.27 -19.90
C GLN A 49 26.98 -1.66 -20.53
N LEU A 50 25.77 -1.90 -21.07
CA LEU A 50 25.42 -3.20 -21.65
C LEU A 50 26.26 -3.49 -22.90
N VAL A 51 26.81 -4.70 -22.94
CA VAL A 51 27.49 -5.25 -24.11
C VAL A 51 26.45 -5.64 -25.16
N PRO A 52 26.56 -5.14 -26.40
CA PRO A 52 25.69 -5.56 -27.50
C PRO A 52 25.71 -7.07 -27.73
N ALA A 53 24.61 -7.62 -28.26
CA ALA A 53 24.42 -9.04 -28.59
C ALA A 53 24.38 -10.04 -27.42
N VAL A 54 24.58 -9.63 -26.15
CA VAL A 54 24.36 -10.49 -24.98
C VAL A 54 23.00 -10.14 -24.35
N PRO A 55 22.11 -11.13 -24.06
CA PRO A 55 20.85 -10.87 -23.36
C PRO A 55 21.06 -10.10 -22.06
N SER A 56 20.12 -9.24 -21.70
CA SER A 56 20.23 -8.35 -20.55
C SER A 56 18.92 -8.23 -19.78
N VAL A 57 19.02 -8.22 -18.45
CA VAL A 57 17.87 -7.99 -17.57
C VAL A 57 18.15 -6.91 -16.54
N LEU A 58 17.13 -6.12 -16.22
CA LEU A 58 17.12 -5.24 -15.07
C LEU A 58 16.38 -5.93 -13.92
N LEU A 59 17.06 -6.16 -12.80
CA LEU A 59 16.44 -6.55 -11.53
C LEU A 59 16.17 -5.28 -10.73
N GLY A 60 14.89 -5.00 -10.44
CA GLY A 60 14.47 -3.77 -9.77
C GLY A 60 13.63 -4.03 -8.52
N HIS A 61 13.92 -3.32 -7.43
CA HIS A 61 13.04 -3.27 -6.26
C HIS A 61 12.45 -1.86 -6.15
N PHE A 62 11.32 -1.62 -6.81
CA PHE A 62 10.62 -0.33 -6.83
C PHE A 62 9.21 -0.43 -7.42
N SER A 63 8.43 0.64 -7.27
CA SER A 63 7.06 0.75 -7.80
C SER A 63 7.04 1.30 -9.24
N VAL A 64 6.11 0.79 -10.05
CA VAL A 64 5.81 1.27 -11.41
C VAL A 64 4.36 1.74 -11.46
N ASP A 65 4.11 2.86 -12.15
CA ASP A 65 2.84 3.61 -12.17
C ASP A 65 1.58 2.80 -12.52
N VAL A 66 1.68 1.82 -13.41
CA VAL A 66 0.54 0.96 -13.83
C VAL A 66 0.37 -0.31 -13.00
N ALA A 67 1.15 -0.47 -11.91
CA ALA A 67 1.09 -1.66 -11.08
C ALA A 67 -0.19 -1.70 -10.24
N GLU A 68 -0.85 -2.85 -10.25
CA GLU A 68 -1.94 -3.13 -9.32
C GLU A 68 -1.36 -3.47 -7.95
N ALA A 69 -1.59 -2.57 -6.99
CA ALA A 69 -1.18 -2.79 -5.61
C ALA A 69 -2.13 -3.79 -4.92
N GLY A 70 -1.58 -4.91 -4.47
CA GLY A 70 -2.26 -5.97 -3.71
C GLY A 70 -1.98 -5.91 -2.21
N GLY A 71 -2.95 -6.30 -1.38
CA GLY A 71 -2.79 -6.39 0.09
C GLY A 71 -1.97 -5.27 0.75
N MET A 72 -0.84 -5.63 1.36
CA MET A 72 0.05 -4.70 2.07
C MET A 72 0.70 -3.66 1.14
N SER A 73 0.97 -4.01 -0.13
CA SER A 73 1.53 -3.06 -1.10
C SER A 73 0.55 -1.92 -1.42
N ARG A 74 -0.77 -2.14 -1.31
CA ARG A 74 -1.77 -1.08 -1.47
C ARG A 74 -1.67 -0.02 -0.38
N LEU A 75 -1.39 -0.40 0.86
CA LEU A 75 -1.18 0.56 1.95
C LEU A 75 0.10 1.38 1.77
N MET A 76 1.12 0.83 1.12
CA MET A 76 2.37 1.54 0.83
C MET A 76 2.23 2.49 -0.37
N VAL A 77 1.48 2.10 -1.41
CA VAL A 77 1.28 2.91 -2.64
C VAL A 77 0.36 4.12 -2.42
N LEU A 78 -0.45 4.14 -1.36
CA LEU A 78 -1.33 5.27 -1.03
C LEU A 78 -0.54 6.53 -0.60
N GLY A 79 -0.10 7.30 -1.61
CA GLY A 79 0.11 8.75 -1.54
C GLY A 79 1.47 9.26 -1.06
N SER A 80 2.46 8.40 -0.77
CA SER A 80 3.72 8.84 -0.17
C SER A 80 5.00 8.39 -0.89
N ASP A 81 4.91 7.42 -1.81
CA ASP A 81 6.08 6.87 -2.50
C ASP A 81 6.18 7.29 -3.97
N TRP A 82 7.43 7.41 -4.41
CA TRP A 82 7.80 7.70 -5.79
C TRP A 82 7.58 6.46 -6.65
N VAL A 83 7.27 6.67 -7.92
CA VAL A 83 7.05 5.61 -8.92
C VAL A 83 7.85 5.90 -10.17
N LEU A 84 8.30 4.85 -10.86
CA LEU A 84 8.85 4.96 -12.21
C LEU A 84 7.74 4.75 -13.24
N GLY A 85 7.80 5.45 -14.37
CA GLY A 85 6.88 5.22 -15.47
C GLY A 85 7.21 3.91 -16.20
N LEU A 86 6.20 3.10 -16.53
CA LEU A 86 6.42 1.90 -17.35
C LEU A 86 7.09 2.25 -18.69
N HIS A 87 6.67 3.36 -19.31
CA HIS A 87 7.21 3.81 -20.59
C HIS A 87 8.73 4.02 -20.55
N ASP A 88 9.23 4.70 -19.51
CA ASP A 88 10.66 4.98 -19.33
C ASP A 88 11.49 3.70 -19.24
N LEU A 89 10.97 2.69 -18.54
CA LEU A 89 11.63 1.38 -18.41
C LEU A 89 11.63 0.61 -19.73
N THR A 90 10.51 0.60 -20.45
CA THR A 90 10.38 -0.11 -21.74
C THR A 90 11.19 0.53 -22.87
N ALA A 91 11.55 1.81 -22.74
CA ALA A 91 12.40 2.52 -23.70
C ALA A 91 13.89 2.14 -23.59
N LEU A 92 14.30 1.46 -22.52
CA LEU A 92 15.69 1.05 -22.30
C LEU A 92 16.00 -0.30 -22.98
N PRO A 93 17.26 -0.56 -23.36
CA PRO A 93 17.65 -1.71 -24.16
C PRO A 93 17.70 -3.06 -23.41
N PHE A 94 16.99 -3.20 -22.29
CA PHE A 94 16.89 -4.46 -21.55
C PHE A 94 15.94 -5.43 -22.26
N ASP A 95 16.27 -6.73 -22.29
CA ASP A 95 15.39 -7.76 -22.86
C ASP A 95 14.24 -8.12 -21.90
N ALA A 96 14.46 -7.95 -20.59
CA ALA A 96 13.40 -7.99 -19.57
C ALA A 96 13.71 -7.11 -18.35
N VAL A 97 12.67 -6.68 -17.65
CA VAL A 97 12.73 -5.98 -16.36
C VAL A 97 11.96 -6.80 -15.33
N LEU A 98 12.69 -7.36 -14.37
CA LEU A 98 12.17 -8.25 -13.34
C LEU A 98 12.04 -7.46 -12.03
N LEU A 99 10.81 -7.24 -11.60
CA LEU A 99 10.49 -6.35 -10.49
C LEU A 99 10.12 -7.13 -9.23
N ALA A 100 10.53 -6.59 -8.08
CA ALA A 100 10.08 -6.93 -6.74
C ALA A 100 9.44 -5.69 -6.08
N HIS A 101 8.98 -5.80 -4.83
CA HIS A 101 8.24 -4.80 -4.03
C HIS A 101 6.73 -5.01 -4.00
N VAL A 102 6.10 -5.25 -5.15
CA VAL A 102 4.66 -5.55 -5.21
C VAL A 102 4.44 -7.06 -5.02
N HIS A 103 3.61 -7.43 -4.05
CA HIS A 103 3.38 -8.83 -3.66
C HIS A 103 2.45 -9.59 -4.60
N LYS A 104 1.69 -8.87 -5.43
CA LYS A 104 0.86 -9.45 -6.47
C LYS A 104 1.70 -9.75 -7.72
N PRO A 105 1.83 -11.02 -8.15
CA PRO A 105 2.48 -11.34 -9.41
C PRO A 105 1.66 -10.76 -10.58
N GLN A 106 2.32 -10.03 -11.47
CA GLN A 106 1.65 -9.35 -12.58
C GLN A 106 2.64 -8.99 -13.70
N VAL A 107 2.13 -8.94 -14.93
CA VAL A 107 2.89 -8.52 -16.11
C VAL A 107 2.39 -7.14 -16.53
N LEU A 108 3.30 -6.17 -16.61
CA LEU A 108 3.01 -4.79 -17.00
C LEU A 108 3.27 -4.55 -18.49
N SER A 109 4.22 -5.28 -19.07
CA SER A 109 4.50 -5.27 -20.52
C SER A 109 4.99 -6.64 -20.97
N GLN A 110 4.65 -7.02 -22.21
CA GLN A 110 5.09 -8.27 -22.83
C GLN A 110 6.31 -8.09 -23.75
N SER A 111 6.63 -6.86 -24.16
CA SER A 111 7.73 -6.58 -25.07
C SER A 111 8.28 -5.15 -24.87
N PRO A 112 9.42 -4.99 -24.16
CA PRO A 112 10.15 -6.02 -23.42
C PRO A 112 9.29 -6.56 -22.26
N TRP A 113 9.62 -7.75 -21.75
CA TRP A 113 8.88 -8.30 -20.61
C TRP A 113 9.16 -7.46 -19.37
N VAL A 114 8.11 -6.90 -18.76
CA VAL A 114 8.19 -6.15 -17.50
C VAL A 114 7.15 -6.72 -16.55
N GLY A 115 7.55 -7.15 -15.37
CA GLY A 115 6.60 -7.74 -14.43
C GLY A 115 7.11 -7.89 -13.01
N TYR A 116 6.18 -7.94 -12.07
CA TYR A 116 6.46 -8.26 -10.68
C TYR A 116 6.41 -9.77 -10.46
N CYS A 117 7.39 -10.29 -9.74
CA CYS A 117 7.41 -11.70 -9.36
C CYS A 117 6.34 -12.06 -8.32
N GLY A 118 5.90 -11.08 -7.53
CA GLY A 118 5.02 -11.31 -6.39
C GLY A 118 5.75 -11.92 -5.20
N SER A 119 5.02 -12.18 -4.12
CA SER A 119 5.53 -12.91 -2.96
C SER A 119 5.39 -14.44 -3.18
N PRO A 120 6.31 -15.25 -2.64
CA PRO A 120 6.21 -16.71 -2.72
C PRO A 120 5.13 -17.29 -1.79
N GLU A 121 4.69 -16.51 -0.79
CA GLU A 121 3.68 -16.86 0.20
C GLU A 121 2.70 -15.71 0.38
N CYS A 122 1.53 -16.02 0.93
CA CYS A 122 0.57 -15.01 1.37
C CYS A 122 1.03 -14.42 2.71
N VAL A 123 1.14 -13.10 2.81
CA VAL A 123 1.59 -12.42 4.05
C VAL A 123 0.46 -11.69 4.78
N SER A 124 -0.70 -11.53 4.14
CA SER A 124 -1.85 -10.86 4.74
C SER A 124 -3.15 -11.30 4.08
N HIS A 125 -4.27 -11.14 4.79
CA HIS A 125 -5.61 -11.38 4.25
C HIS A 125 -5.98 -10.47 3.07
N GLY A 126 -5.22 -9.40 2.80
CA GLY A 126 -5.41 -8.59 1.59
C GLY A 126 -4.90 -9.26 0.32
N GLU A 127 -4.19 -10.38 0.44
CA GLU A 127 -3.62 -11.18 -0.66
C GLU A 127 -4.34 -12.54 -0.78
N GLU A 128 -5.47 -12.75 -0.09
CA GLU A 128 -6.18 -14.04 -0.01
C GLU A 128 -6.64 -14.58 -1.38
N THR A 129 -6.86 -13.70 -2.36
CA THR A 129 -7.26 -14.07 -3.73
C THR A 129 -6.10 -14.08 -4.72
N GLU A 130 -4.88 -13.81 -4.27
CA GLU A 130 -3.71 -13.70 -5.15
C GLU A 130 -3.01 -15.04 -5.32
N ALA A 131 -2.64 -15.37 -6.56
CA ALA A 131 -1.78 -16.50 -6.82
C ALA A 131 -0.38 -16.26 -6.23
N LYS A 132 0.26 -17.32 -5.72
CA LYS A 132 1.64 -17.31 -5.22
C LYS A 132 2.48 -18.34 -5.97
N GLY A 133 3.75 -18.02 -6.17
CA GLY A 133 4.61 -18.80 -7.05
C GLY A 133 5.79 -18.01 -7.59
N PHE A 134 6.25 -18.39 -8.77
CA PHE A 134 7.37 -17.74 -9.44
C PHE A 134 7.19 -17.74 -10.96
N TRP A 135 7.91 -16.86 -11.65
CA TRP A 135 7.97 -16.84 -13.10
C TRP A 135 9.18 -17.61 -13.61
N LEU A 136 8.98 -18.45 -14.62
CA LEU A 136 10.06 -18.96 -15.45
C LEU A 136 10.09 -18.18 -16.76
N LEU A 137 11.24 -17.58 -17.05
CA LEU A 137 11.49 -16.79 -18.26
C LEU A 137 12.56 -17.48 -19.10
N ASP A 138 12.25 -17.66 -20.39
CA ASP A 138 13.21 -18.05 -21.41
C ASP A 138 13.59 -16.80 -22.20
N LEU A 139 14.86 -16.37 -22.03
CA LEU A 139 15.38 -15.14 -22.60
C LEU A 139 16.35 -15.42 -23.74
N GLU A 140 16.06 -14.84 -24.90
CA GLU A 140 16.96 -14.79 -26.05
C GLU A 140 17.10 -13.35 -26.52
N ARG A 141 18.31 -12.93 -26.90
CA ARG A 141 18.58 -11.54 -27.27
C ARG A 141 17.75 -11.14 -28.49
N GLN A 142 17.12 -9.96 -28.43
CA GLN A 142 16.27 -9.41 -29.51
C GLN A 142 15.07 -10.28 -29.89
N GLN A 143 14.70 -11.24 -29.04
CA GLN A 143 13.48 -12.02 -29.20
C GLN A 143 12.50 -11.67 -28.09
N GLN A 144 11.23 -11.99 -28.34
CA GLN A 144 10.22 -11.85 -27.31
C GLN A 144 10.49 -12.87 -26.19
N THR A 145 10.66 -12.36 -24.96
CA THR A 145 10.83 -13.20 -23.78
C THR A 145 9.59 -14.06 -23.58
N GLN A 146 9.76 -15.38 -23.52
CA GLN A 146 8.68 -16.30 -23.15
C GLN A 146 8.63 -16.38 -21.63
N ALA A 147 7.45 -16.23 -21.05
CA ALA A 147 7.27 -16.24 -19.61
C ALA A 147 6.07 -17.12 -19.21
N ARG A 148 6.25 -17.95 -18.19
CA ARG A 148 5.18 -18.73 -17.57
C ARG A 148 5.19 -18.59 -16.06
N PHE A 149 4.03 -18.37 -15.47
CA PHE A 149 3.88 -18.39 -14.03
C PHE A 149 3.68 -19.83 -13.55
N ILE A 150 4.44 -20.23 -12.53
CA ILE A 150 4.34 -21.53 -11.88
C ILE A 150 3.84 -21.30 -10.46
N GLY A 151 2.57 -21.65 -10.23
CA GLY A 151 1.97 -21.58 -8.91
C GLY A 151 2.63 -22.58 -7.95
N THR A 152 2.83 -22.16 -6.70
CA THR A 152 3.32 -23.01 -5.62
C THR A 152 2.23 -23.23 -4.58
N PRO A 153 2.21 -24.38 -3.90
CA PRO A 153 1.46 -24.51 -2.66
C PRO A 153 1.89 -23.39 -1.71
N HIS A 154 0.92 -22.72 -1.11
CA HIS A 154 1.13 -21.66 -0.14
C HIS A 154 0.05 -21.76 0.92
N ARG A 155 0.30 -21.21 2.11
CA ARG A 155 -0.73 -21.22 3.15
C ARG A 155 -1.86 -20.27 2.77
N ARG A 156 -3.09 -20.76 2.86
CA ARG A 156 -4.28 -19.97 2.55
C ARG A 156 -4.58 -19.01 3.69
N PHE A 157 -4.88 -17.77 3.33
CA PHE A 157 -5.50 -16.78 4.21
C PHE A 157 -6.96 -16.68 3.79
N LEU A 158 -7.89 -16.66 4.74
CA LEU A 158 -9.32 -16.62 4.44
C LEU A 158 -10.02 -15.60 5.34
N THR A 159 -10.91 -14.80 4.75
CA THR A 159 -11.76 -13.88 5.51
C THR A 159 -13.18 -14.41 5.57
N ILE A 160 -13.66 -14.70 6.79
CA ILE A 160 -15.06 -15.01 7.04
C ILE A 160 -15.74 -13.74 7.54
N ASP A 161 -16.63 -13.19 6.71
CA ASP A 161 -17.33 -11.94 7.01
C ASP A 161 -18.76 -12.22 7.48
N LEU A 162 -18.98 -12.09 8.79
CA LEU A 162 -20.26 -12.28 9.48
C LEU A 162 -20.99 -10.96 9.73
N THR A 163 -20.57 -9.85 9.11
CA THR A 163 -21.12 -8.51 9.40
C THR A 163 -22.58 -8.33 9.02
N LYS A 164 -23.09 -9.10 8.06
CA LYS A 164 -24.47 -9.02 7.57
C LYS A 164 -25.35 -10.21 7.97
N GLY A 165 -24.96 -10.95 9.01
CA GLY A 165 -25.75 -12.08 9.54
C GLY A 165 -25.76 -13.32 8.65
N GLY A 166 -24.78 -13.47 7.75
CA GLY A 166 -24.68 -14.64 6.89
C GLY A 166 -23.31 -14.75 6.23
N ALA A 167 -22.47 -15.61 6.80
CA ALA A 167 -21.57 -16.44 6.00
C ALA A 167 -21.65 -17.86 6.59
N ASP A 168 -21.78 -18.85 5.72
CA ASP A 168 -21.63 -20.24 6.11
C ASP A 168 -20.15 -20.44 6.44
N LEU A 169 -19.81 -20.61 7.72
CA LEU A 169 -18.44 -20.94 8.17
C LEU A 169 -17.88 -22.18 7.43
N TYR A 170 -18.79 -22.96 6.82
CA TYR A 170 -18.58 -24.27 6.21
C TYR A 170 -18.46 -24.25 4.69
N ALA A 171 -18.51 -23.09 4.03
CA ALA A 171 -18.47 -23.02 2.57
C ALA A 171 -17.10 -23.43 1.99
N GLU A 172 -16.04 -23.30 2.77
CA GLU A 172 -14.67 -23.56 2.35
C GLU A 172 -13.96 -24.52 3.32
N ASP A 173 -13.03 -25.30 2.79
CA ASP A 173 -12.11 -26.08 3.61
C ASP A 173 -11.21 -25.12 4.39
N LEU A 174 -11.21 -25.19 5.72
CA LEU A 174 -10.43 -24.31 6.60
C LEU A 174 -9.14 -24.97 7.10
N ASP A 175 -8.90 -26.24 6.77
CA ASP A 175 -7.76 -26.98 7.30
C ASP A 175 -6.43 -26.32 6.89
N GLY A 176 -5.59 -26.08 7.89
CA GLY A 176 -4.28 -25.41 7.76
C GLY A 176 -4.33 -23.93 7.37
N ALA A 177 -5.51 -23.32 7.22
CA ALA A 177 -5.65 -21.92 6.83
C ALA A 177 -5.39 -20.95 7.99
N ILE A 178 -5.03 -19.71 7.67
CA ILE A 178 -5.05 -18.57 8.60
C ILE A 178 -6.34 -17.81 8.35
N VAL A 179 -7.19 -17.69 9.37
CA VAL A 179 -8.56 -17.20 9.22
C VAL A 179 -8.78 -15.88 9.96
N ARG A 180 -9.28 -14.86 9.25
CA ARG A 180 -9.78 -13.63 9.85
C ARG A 180 -11.30 -13.65 9.87
N ILE A 181 -11.87 -13.46 11.05
CA ILE A 181 -13.33 -13.42 11.23
C ILE A 181 -13.73 -11.99 11.57
N ARG A 182 -14.68 -11.45 10.79
CA ARG A 182 -15.26 -10.13 11.01
C ARG A 182 -16.70 -10.29 11.49
N ILE A 183 -16.99 -9.80 12.69
CA ILE A 183 -18.32 -9.90 13.31
C ILE A 183 -18.94 -8.51 13.34
N GLY A 184 -20.13 -8.37 12.76
CA GLY A 184 -20.89 -7.11 12.79
C GLY A 184 -21.55 -6.89 14.14
N GLN A 185 -21.78 -5.64 14.52
CA GLN A 185 -22.30 -5.25 15.84
C GLN A 185 -23.62 -5.92 16.24
N ALA A 186 -24.53 -6.05 15.28
CA ALA A 186 -25.86 -6.62 15.51
C ALA A 186 -25.86 -8.16 15.49
N THR A 187 -24.69 -8.78 15.34
CA THR A 187 -24.56 -10.22 15.17
C THR A 187 -24.31 -10.85 16.54
N ASP A 188 -25.31 -11.54 17.08
CA ASP A 188 -25.19 -12.34 18.29
C ASP A 188 -24.61 -13.71 17.92
N ILE A 189 -23.38 -13.99 18.36
CA ILE A 189 -22.65 -15.24 18.09
C ILE A 189 -22.07 -15.77 19.39
N ASP A 190 -22.26 -17.06 19.64
CA ASP A 190 -21.53 -17.77 20.68
C ASP A 190 -20.07 -17.96 20.26
N LEU A 191 -19.20 -17.08 20.78
CA LEU A 191 -17.76 -17.12 20.52
C LEU A 191 -17.09 -18.41 21.03
N THR A 192 -17.67 -19.08 22.02
CA THR A 192 -17.11 -20.35 22.53
C THR A 192 -17.40 -21.48 21.55
N ALA A 193 -18.63 -21.54 21.03
CA ALA A 193 -19.00 -22.48 19.98
C ALA A 193 -18.18 -22.24 18.71
N LEU A 194 -18.08 -20.97 18.26
CA LEU A 194 -17.30 -20.59 17.08
C LEU A 194 -15.84 -21.05 17.18
N ARG A 195 -15.17 -20.78 18.32
CA ARG A 195 -13.76 -21.20 18.51
C ARG A 195 -13.61 -22.71 18.43
N ARG A 196 -14.52 -23.46 19.07
CA ARG A 196 -14.52 -24.92 19.00
C ARG A 196 -14.70 -25.43 17.57
N GLU A 197 -15.54 -24.79 16.77
CA GLU A 197 -15.74 -25.14 15.37
C GLU A 197 -14.47 -24.92 14.54
N LEU A 198 -13.77 -23.79 14.73
CA LEU A 198 -12.50 -23.50 14.05
C LEU A 198 -11.41 -24.51 14.42
N ASP A 199 -11.32 -24.88 15.70
CA ASP A 199 -10.36 -25.89 16.18
C ASP A 199 -10.63 -27.25 15.55
N VAL A 200 -11.90 -27.66 15.47
CA VAL A 200 -12.32 -28.92 14.82
C VAL A 200 -12.05 -28.88 13.31
N ALA A 201 -12.18 -27.70 12.68
CA ALA A 201 -11.92 -27.51 11.26
C ALA A 201 -10.42 -27.50 10.88
N GLY A 202 -9.50 -27.61 11.86
CA GLY A 202 -8.06 -27.68 11.58
C GLY A 202 -7.42 -26.35 11.23
N VAL A 203 -8.07 -25.22 11.56
CA VAL A 203 -7.52 -23.88 11.33
C VAL A 203 -6.16 -23.74 12.01
N HIS A 204 -5.17 -23.22 11.28
CA HIS A 204 -3.82 -23.05 11.82
C HIS A 204 -3.74 -21.90 12.82
N GLU A 205 -4.37 -20.78 12.47
CA GLU A 205 -4.44 -19.57 13.30
C GLU A 205 -5.71 -18.79 12.94
N TYR A 206 -6.35 -18.17 13.93
CA TYR A 206 -7.47 -17.29 13.66
C TYR A 206 -7.42 -15.98 14.45
N HIS A 207 -7.95 -14.92 13.84
CA HIS A 207 -8.16 -13.63 14.48
C HIS A 207 -9.62 -13.21 14.36
N ILE A 208 -10.28 -12.97 15.51
CA ILE A 208 -11.67 -12.52 15.56
C ILE A 208 -11.68 -11.02 15.86
N SER A 209 -12.22 -10.24 14.93
CA SER A 209 -12.48 -8.81 15.11
C SER A 209 -13.97 -8.56 15.13
N THR A 210 -14.44 -7.84 16.15
CA THR A 210 -15.77 -7.24 16.15
C THR A 210 -15.68 -5.83 15.58
N GLU A 211 -16.55 -5.47 14.66
CA GLU A 211 -16.69 -4.09 14.22
C GLU A 211 -17.15 -3.27 15.42
N ARG A 212 -16.22 -2.63 16.15
CA ARG A 212 -16.59 -1.54 17.04
C ARG A 212 -17.12 -0.42 16.18
N ALA A 213 -18.14 0.28 16.66
CA ALA A 213 -18.54 1.52 16.02
C ALA A 213 -17.27 2.36 15.97
N GLU A 214 -16.78 2.64 14.77
CA GLU A 214 -15.94 3.80 14.62
C GLU A 214 -16.79 4.92 15.20
N ALA A 215 -16.40 5.43 16.37
CA ALA A 215 -16.68 6.82 16.63
C ALA A 215 -16.07 7.50 15.42
N VAL A 216 -16.94 7.93 14.50
CA VAL A 216 -16.55 8.70 13.34
C VAL A 216 -15.97 9.98 13.93
N HIS A 217 -14.70 9.94 14.31
CA HIS A 217 -13.89 11.13 14.35
C HIS A 217 -13.77 11.50 12.89
N ARG A 218 -14.78 12.23 12.39
CA ARG A 218 -14.59 13.11 11.25
C ARG A 218 -13.30 13.84 11.56
N ARG A 219 -12.24 13.53 10.81
CA ARG A 219 -11.11 14.43 10.77
C ARG A 219 -11.68 15.68 10.15
N ASP A 220 -11.89 16.70 10.98
CA ASP A 220 -12.38 18.00 10.54
C ASP A 220 -11.32 18.62 9.63
N THR A 221 -11.41 18.33 8.34
CA THR A 221 -10.62 19.00 7.29
C THR A 221 -10.95 20.48 7.17
N ASP A 222 -12.02 20.88 7.84
CA ASP A 222 -12.65 22.17 7.80
C ASP A 222 -12.22 23.07 8.97
N ILE A 223 -11.60 22.52 10.03
CA ILE A 223 -11.12 23.32 11.17
C ILE A 223 -9.59 23.33 11.13
N SER A 224 -9.02 24.49 10.84
CA SER A 224 -7.58 24.71 10.75
C SER A 224 -7.06 25.44 12.00
N ALA A 225 -5.82 25.15 12.40
CA ALA A 225 -5.11 25.91 13.44
C ALA A 225 -4.87 27.40 13.07
N SER A 226 -5.14 27.78 11.82
CA SER A 226 -5.06 29.17 11.34
C SER A 226 -6.35 29.97 11.49
N MET A 227 -7.47 29.32 11.85
CA MET A 227 -8.75 29.99 12.08
C MET A 227 -8.75 30.68 13.44
N ASP A 228 -9.49 31.78 13.56
CA ASP A 228 -9.75 32.33 14.88
C ASP A 228 -10.72 31.43 15.67
N VAL A 229 -10.75 31.58 16.99
CA VAL A 229 -11.54 30.70 17.87
C VAL A 229 -13.04 30.81 17.56
N ALA A 230 -13.52 31.98 17.14
CA ALA A 230 -14.92 32.20 16.82
C ALA A 230 -15.31 31.52 15.49
N GLU A 231 -14.48 31.61 14.47
CA GLU A 231 -14.63 30.95 13.17
C GLU A 231 -14.60 29.42 13.33
N ALA A 232 -13.63 28.90 14.10
CA ALA A 232 -13.53 27.48 14.39
C ALA A 232 -14.77 26.96 15.12
N LEU A 233 -15.27 27.71 16.12
CA LEU A 233 -16.46 27.35 16.87
C LEU A 233 -17.74 27.44 16.04
N GLN A 234 -17.86 28.44 15.16
CA GLN A 234 -18.97 28.53 14.20
C GLN A 234 -19.00 27.34 13.25
N GLN A 235 -17.85 26.92 12.74
CA GLN A 235 -17.76 25.77 11.85
C GLN A 235 -18.09 24.46 12.57
N TRP A 236 -17.66 24.33 13.83
CA TRP A 236 -18.03 23.22 14.69
C TRP A 236 -19.53 23.18 14.99
N ILE A 237 -20.17 24.32 15.30
CA ILE A 237 -21.63 24.39 15.56
C ILE A 237 -22.45 24.02 14.32
N LYS A 238 -22.03 24.44 13.12
CA LYS A 238 -22.70 24.02 11.86
C LYS A 238 -22.74 22.51 11.69
N GLN A 239 -21.77 21.80 12.26
CA GLN A 239 -21.68 20.35 12.22
C GLN A 239 -22.37 19.67 13.42
N ASN A 240 -22.69 20.43 14.47
CA ASN A 240 -23.31 19.98 15.72
C ASN A 240 -24.60 20.78 16.00
N PRO A 241 -25.68 20.56 15.22
CA PRO A 241 -26.86 21.42 15.20
C PRO A 241 -27.62 21.49 16.53
N ASP A 242 -27.43 20.52 17.42
CA ASP A 242 -27.99 20.51 18.79
C ASP A 242 -27.54 21.72 19.62
N TRP A 243 -26.38 22.31 19.26
CA TRP A 243 -25.80 23.48 19.93
C TRP A 243 -26.15 24.80 19.25
N ALA A 244 -26.84 24.79 18.11
CA ALA A 244 -27.25 26.00 17.40
C ALA A 244 -28.05 27.00 18.28
N PRO A 245 -28.91 26.58 19.23
CA PRO A 245 -29.62 27.51 20.12
C PRO A 245 -28.71 28.33 21.05
N LEU A 246 -27.49 27.84 21.33
CA LEU A 246 -26.52 28.49 22.22
C LEU A 246 -25.36 29.12 21.45
N ALA A 247 -25.44 29.18 20.12
CA ALA A 247 -24.31 29.56 19.27
C ALA A 247 -23.75 30.94 19.63
N ASP A 248 -24.62 31.94 19.76
CA ASP A 248 -24.22 33.33 20.05
C ASP A 248 -23.57 33.46 21.43
N GLU A 249 -24.09 32.75 22.44
CA GLU A 249 -23.55 32.74 23.81
C GLU A 249 -22.17 32.06 23.85
N LEU A 250 -22.02 30.91 23.18
CA LEU A 250 -20.77 30.16 23.13
C LEU A 250 -19.68 30.94 22.39
N ILE A 251 -20.01 31.62 21.30
CA ILE A 251 -19.08 32.44 20.53
C ILE A 251 -18.65 33.68 21.33
N ALA A 252 -19.58 34.36 21.99
CA ALA A 252 -19.27 35.52 22.82
C ALA A 252 -18.35 35.16 24.00
N GLU A 253 -18.61 34.04 24.67
CA GLU A 253 -17.77 33.57 25.78
C GLU A 253 -16.38 33.15 25.30
N ALA A 254 -16.29 32.45 24.16
CA ALA A 254 -15.02 32.04 23.58
C ALA A 254 -14.14 33.26 23.20
N GLN A 255 -14.73 34.31 22.63
CA GLN A 255 -14.04 35.56 22.33
C GLN A 255 -13.58 36.29 23.60
N ALA A 256 -14.39 36.29 24.67
CA ALA A 256 -14.01 36.88 25.95
C ALA A 256 -12.82 36.14 26.60
N VAL A 257 -12.83 34.81 26.56
CA VAL A 257 -11.72 33.98 27.03
C VAL A 257 -10.44 34.24 26.22
N GLU A 258 -10.54 34.30 24.89
CA GLU A 258 -9.38 34.58 24.03
C GLU A 258 -8.80 35.98 24.28
N ALA A 259 -9.66 36.99 24.47
CA ALA A 259 -9.25 38.34 24.82
C ALA A 259 -8.55 38.40 26.18
N ASN A 260 -9.04 37.66 27.19
CA ASN A 260 -8.41 37.57 28.51
C ASN A 260 -7.05 36.88 28.47
N ILE A 261 -6.88 35.83 27.65
CA ILE A 261 -5.61 35.13 27.46
C ILE A 261 -4.59 36.03 26.76
N ARG A 262 -5.01 36.82 25.75
CA ARG A 262 -4.13 37.75 25.04
C ARG A 262 -3.82 39.02 25.87
N GLY A 263 -4.71 39.42 26.77
CA GLY A 263 -4.55 40.58 27.66
C GLY A 263 -3.85 40.30 29.00
N GLY A 264 -3.69 39.03 29.40
CA GLY A 264 -3.02 38.63 30.64
C GLY A 264 -1.51 38.40 30.53
N GLY A 265 -0.90 38.88 29.44
CA GLY A 265 0.53 38.72 29.13
C GLY A 265 1.38 39.98 29.34
N ASP A 266 1.06 40.78 30.36
CA ASP A 266 1.93 41.84 30.91
C ASP A 266 2.43 41.44 32.31
#